data_AF-A0A3A6UQE8-F1
#
_entry.id   AF-A0A3A6UQE8-F1
#
_cell.length_a   1.000
_cell.length_b   1.000
_cell.length_c   1.000
_cell.angle_alpha   90.00
_cell.angle_beta   90.00
_cell.angle_gamma   90.00
#
_symmetry.space_group_name_H-M   'P 1'
#
loop_
_entity.id
_entity.type
_entity.pdbx_description
1 polymer ?
#
loop_
_entity_poly.entity_id
_entity_poly.type
_entity_poly.pdbx_seq_one_letter_code
_entity_poly.pdbx_strand_id
1 'polypeptide(L)'
;MNSQSDFNLPILSSWYKKKFLGYASQVLEAQQKMTSSKGKNILHYTLRKKRKHERMSHYPKGDRIDRSTGSQYFYHCHRENFESNEHGHFHCFLRYKHIPKRIKPAPLEDWDKYIDNPMTHLVAIGMNQFGQPIRLFTVNRWVTSEIWYGAEHIPYFLKSYKMTLIDDPYWQVLDQWVEGMLHLFAPQIAWLHQERDKRIQLHQLNSPNDNPYTNHELEELSEINIDLKKQIEWVIS
;
A
#
# COMPACT_ATOMS: atom_id res chain seq x y z
N MET A 1 17.64 -6.80 10.01
CA MET A 1 17.78 -8.27 9.89
C MET A 1 17.09 -8.69 8.60
N ASN A 2 17.80 -9.24 7.62
CA ASN A 2 17.18 -9.80 6.42
C ASN A 2 16.44 -11.08 6.82
N SER A 3 15.19 -10.99 7.30
CA SER A 3 14.32 -12.16 7.29
C SER A 3 13.94 -12.40 5.84
N GLN A 4 14.49 -13.45 5.22
CA GLN A 4 13.86 -14.03 4.05
C GLN A 4 12.42 -14.35 4.46
N SER A 5 11.45 -13.67 3.84
CA SER A 5 10.04 -13.95 4.09
C SER A 5 9.75 -15.39 3.68
N ASP A 6 9.03 -16.15 4.51
CA ASP A 6 8.54 -17.50 4.17
C ASP A 6 7.49 -17.49 3.04
N PHE A 7 7.19 -16.32 2.49
CA PHE A 7 6.25 -16.14 1.39
C PHE A 7 6.77 -16.76 0.09
N ASN A 8 5.93 -17.60 -0.51
CA ASN A 8 6.13 -18.16 -1.83
C ASN A 8 5.03 -17.67 -2.76
N LEU A 9 5.42 -17.23 -3.95
CA LEU A 9 4.48 -16.82 -4.99
C LEU A 9 3.65 -18.03 -5.46
N PRO A 10 2.32 -17.89 -5.58
CA PRO A 10 1.47 -19.02 -5.95
C PRO A 10 1.63 -19.39 -7.43
N ILE A 11 1.38 -20.66 -7.75
CA ILE A 11 1.27 -21.10 -9.15
C ILE A 11 0.00 -20.51 -9.76
N LEU A 12 0.15 -19.78 -10.86
CA LEU A 12 -0.97 -19.12 -11.53
C LEU A 12 -1.63 -20.05 -12.56
N SER A 13 -2.96 -20.19 -12.49
CA SER A 13 -3.75 -20.70 -13.62
C SER A 13 -3.63 -19.76 -14.83
N SER A 14 -3.89 -20.24 -16.04
CA SER A 14 -3.86 -19.41 -17.25
C SER A 14 -4.74 -18.16 -17.17
N TRP A 15 -5.90 -18.25 -16.52
CA TRP A 15 -6.79 -17.10 -16.31
C TRP A 15 -6.13 -16.04 -15.41
N TYR A 16 -5.56 -16.45 -14.28
CA TYR A 16 -4.85 -15.54 -13.40
C TYR A 16 -3.59 -14.97 -14.07
N LYS A 17 -2.81 -15.76 -14.83
CA LYS A 17 -1.67 -15.25 -15.60
C LYS A 17 -2.10 -14.09 -16.51
N LYS A 18 -3.15 -14.26 -17.32
CA LYS A 18 -3.68 -13.20 -18.19
C LYS A 18 -4.07 -11.94 -17.39
N LYS A 19 -4.71 -12.12 -16.24
CA LYS A 19 -5.11 -11.01 -15.38
C LYS A 19 -3.91 -10.25 -14.81
N PHE A 20 -2.93 -10.97 -14.26
CA PHE A 20 -1.70 -10.37 -13.72
C PHE A 20 -0.83 -9.74 -14.80
N LEU A 21 -0.82 -10.27 -16.03
CA LEU A 21 -0.19 -9.61 -17.18
C LEU A 21 -0.79 -8.24 -17.46
N GLY A 22 -2.11 -8.11 -17.37
CA GLY A 22 -2.78 -6.81 -17.51
C GLY A 22 -2.30 -5.80 -16.45
N TYR A 23 -2.16 -6.23 -15.20
CA TYR A 23 -1.64 -5.37 -14.13
C TYR A 23 -0.15 -5.03 -14.32
N ALA A 24 0.66 -5.99 -14.77
CA ALA A 24 2.06 -5.75 -15.11
C ALA A 24 2.19 -4.72 -16.24
N SER A 25 1.41 -4.87 -17.32
CA SER A 25 1.36 -3.89 -18.42
C SER A 25 0.96 -2.51 -17.92
N GLN A 26 -0.09 -2.41 -17.11
CA GLN A 26 -0.54 -1.14 -16.51
C GLN A 26 0.57 -0.45 -15.72
N VAL A 27 1.28 -1.18 -14.86
CA VAL A 27 2.40 -0.63 -14.07
C VAL A 27 3.53 -0.14 -14.98
N LEU A 28 3.95 -0.96 -15.94
CA LEU A 28 5.05 -0.64 -16.84
C LEU A 28 4.73 0.56 -17.75
N GLU A 29 3.51 0.61 -18.32
CA GLU A 29 3.05 1.73 -19.14
C GLU A 29 3.01 3.03 -18.34
N ALA A 30 2.52 2.98 -17.10
CA ALA A 30 2.52 4.15 -16.22
C ALA A 30 3.95 4.61 -15.89
N GLN A 31 4.87 3.69 -15.56
CA GLN A 31 6.29 4.01 -15.33
C GLN A 31 6.95 4.62 -16.58
N GLN A 32 6.65 4.09 -17.76
CA GLN A 32 7.15 4.62 -19.02
C GLN A 32 6.68 6.06 -19.24
N LYS A 33 5.40 6.37 -18.99
CA LYS A 33 4.85 7.73 -19.11
C LYS A 33 5.46 8.73 -18.11
N MET A 34 5.87 8.26 -16.93
CA MET A 34 6.55 9.10 -15.93
C MET A 34 8.03 9.34 -16.24
N THR A 35 8.62 8.47 -17.06
CA THR A 35 10.01 8.57 -17.48
C THR A 35 10.14 9.58 -18.63
N SER A 36 11.14 10.45 -18.57
CA SER A 36 11.42 11.42 -19.65
C SER A 36 12.89 11.45 -19.99
N SER A 37 13.23 12.01 -21.16
CA SER A 37 14.61 12.24 -21.59
C SER A 37 15.44 13.11 -20.62
N LYS A 38 14.79 13.77 -19.66
CA LYS A 38 15.42 14.55 -18.58
C LYS A 38 15.63 13.76 -17.28
N GLY A 39 15.46 12.44 -17.27
CA GLY A 39 15.72 11.60 -16.10
C GLY A 39 14.66 11.68 -14.99
N LYS A 40 13.43 12.10 -15.32
CA LYS A 40 12.31 12.07 -14.35
C LYS A 40 11.89 10.62 -14.05
N ASN A 41 11.40 10.40 -12.84
CA ASN A 41 10.82 9.15 -12.38
C ASN A 41 9.52 9.43 -11.60
N ILE A 42 8.92 8.38 -11.01
CA ILE A 42 7.70 8.48 -10.22
C ILE A 42 7.78 9.48 -9.05
N LEU A 43 8.93 9.59 -8.37
CA LEU A 43 9.10 10.53 -7.25
C LEU A 43 8.95 11.98 -7.73
N HIS A 44 9.55 12.33 -8.86
CA HIS A 44 9.37 13.63 -9.49
C HIS A 44 7.90 13.88 -9.87
N TYR A 45 7.19 12.81 -10.22
CA TYR A 45 5.79 12.85 -10.59
C TYR A 45 4.86 13.12 -9.40
N THR A 46 5.26 12.76 -8.18
CA THR A 46 4.49 13.14 -6.97
C THR A 46 4.56 14.65 -6.66
N LEU A 47 5.55 15.38 -7.19
CA LEU A 47 5.78 16.78 -6.86
C LEU A 47 4.95 17.78 -7.69
N ARG A 48 4.50 17.40 -8.89
CA ARG A 48 3.89 18.30 -9.89
C ARG A 48 4.73 19.55 -10.17
N LYS A 49 4.53 20.63 -9.40
CA LYS A 49 5.25 21.91 -9.51
C LYS A 49 6.18 22.18 -8.31
N LYS A 50 6.13 21.36 -7.26
CA LYS A 50 7.01 21.50 -6.10
C LYS A 50 8.44 21.11 -6.50
N ARG A 51 9.42 21.75 -5.85
CA ARG A 51 10.85 21.51 -6.13
C ARG A 51 11.41 20.31 -5.36
N LYS A 52 10.86 20.01 -4.19
CA LYS A 52 11.32 18.93 -3.30
C LYS A 52 10.19 18.41 -2.42
N HIS A 53 10.39 17.22 -1.88
CA HIS A 53 9.57 16.67 -0.80
C HIS A 53 9.89 17.40 0.51
N GLU A 54 8.85 17.66 1.28
CA GLU A 54 8.91 18.20 2.64
C GLU A 54 8.52 17.08 3.58
N ARG A 55 9.25 16.96 4.69
CA ARG A 55 9.06 15.87 5.66
C ARG A 55 7.62 15.87 6.17
N MET A 56 7.02 14.68 6.29
CA MET A 56 5.63 14.46 6.73
C MET A 56 4.56 15.14 5.85
N SER A 57 4.92 15.76 4.72
CA SER A 57 3.94 16.34 3.82
C SER A 57 3.40 15.29 2.88
N HIS A 58 2.09 15.36 2.61
CA HIS A 58 1.42 14.46 1.68
C HIS A 58 1.50 14.99 0.24
N TYR A 59 1.64 14.05 -0.69
CA TYR A 59 1.73 14.28 -2.12
C TYR A 59 0.79 13.32 -2.86
N PRO A 60 -0.18 13.81 -3.66
CA PRO A 60 -0.55 15.22 -3.82
C PRO A 60 -1.09 15.86 -2.52
N LYS A 61 -1.09 17.20 -2.47
CA LYS A 61 -1.67 17.93 -1.33
C LYS A 61 -3.17 17.61 -1.23
N GLY A 62 -3.61 17.19 -0.05
CA GLY A 62 -5.02 16.80 0.20
C GLY A 62 -5.33 15.35 -0.19
N ASP A 63 -4.29 14.55 -0.44
CA ASP A 63 -4.34 13.17 -0.87
C ASP A 63 -5.01 12.99 -2.23
N ARG A 64 -4.78 11.84 -2.86
CA ARG A 64 -5.57 11.42 -4.00
C ARG A 64 -6.74 10.59 -3.48
N ILE A 65 -7.96 11.10 -3.63
CA ILE A 65 -9.17 10.44 -3.13
C ILE A 65 -10.18 10.29 -4.26
N ASP A 66 -10.45 9.06 -4.66
CA ASP A 66 -11.60 8.72 -5.49
C ASP A 66 -12.83 8.51 -4.60
N ARG A 67 -13.69 9.52 -4.55
CA ARG A 67 -14.92 9.50 -3.74
C ARG A 67 -16.00 8.56 -4.31
N SER A 68 -15.87 8.10 -5.55
CA SER A 68 -16.84 7.20 -6.17
C SER A 68 -16.56 5.73 -5.82
N THR A 69 -15.29 5.37 -5.68
CA THR A 69 -14.84 4.00 -5.35
C THR A 69 -14.38 3.85 -3.90
N GLY A 70 -14.00 4.95 -3.26
CA GLY A 70 -13.41 4.97 -1.93
C GLY A 70 -11.91 4.72 -1.92
N SER A 71 -11.26 4.55 -3.07
CA SER A 71 -9.81 4.39 -3.15
C SER A 71 -9.11 5.69 -2.79
N GLN A 72 -8.06 5.59 -1.98
CA GLN A 72 -7.25 6.72 -1.57
C GLN A 72 -5.78 6.32 -1.54
N TYR A 73 -4.91 7.27 -1.89
CA TYR A 73 -3.48 7.16 -1.59
C TYR A 73 -2.85 8.54 -1.37
N PHE A 74 -1.69 8.54 -0.73
CA PHE A 74 -0.76 9.66 -0.74
C PHE A 74 0.67 9.14 -0.65
N TYR A 75 1.63 9.91 -1.14
CA TYR A 75 3.06 9.70 -0.94
C TYR A 75 3.58 10.67 0.13
N HIS A 76 4.49 10.21 0.99
CA HIS A 76 5.24 11.08 1.89
C HIS A 76 6.65 10.57 2.16
N CYS A 77 7.50 11.47 2.66
CA CYS A 77 8.88 11.18 3.03
C CYS A 77 9.06 11.25 4.54
N HIS A 78 9.63 10.18 5.11
CA HIS A 78 10.22 10.19 6.43
C HIS A 78 11.66 10.73 6.33
N ARG A 79 12.40 10.86 7.44
CA ARG A 79 13.84 11.15 7.32
C ARG A 79 14.47 10.05 6.46
N GLU A 80 15.39 10.40 5.57
CA GLU A 80 16.18 9.40 4.84
C GLU A 80 16.85 8.49 5.87
N ASN A 81 16.31 7.27 6.01
CA ASN A 81 16.97 6.25 6.78
C ASN A 81 17.97 5.59 5.83
N PHE A 82 19.21 6.06 5.88
CA PHE A 82 20.31 5.55 5.06
C PHE A 82 20.53 4.05 5.21
N GLU A 83 20.05 3.42 6.30
CA GLU A 83 20.12 1.96 6.47
C GLU A 83 19.09 1.22 5.60
N SER A 84 17.93 1.83 5.34
CA SER A 84 16.83 1.21 4.59
C SER A 84 16.84 1.50 3.09
N ASN A 85 17.64 2.48 2.65
CA ASN A 85 17.59 3.08 1.31
C ASN A 85 16.18 3.58 0.88
N GLU A 86 15.24 3.69 1.83
CA GLU A 86 13.90 4.23 1.58
C GLU A 86 13.95 5.76 1.56
N HIS A 87 13.48 6.34 0.46
CA HIS A 87 13.30 7.79 0.31
C HIS A 87 11.94 8.23 0.86
N GLY A 88 10.93 7.38 0.74
CA GLY A 88 9.58 7.58 1.24
C GLY A 88 8.64 6.55 0.64
N HIS A 89 7.37 6.62 1.00
CA HIS A 89 6.42 5.58 0.64
C HIS A 89 5.02 6.12 0.33
N PHE A 90 4.29 5.35 -0.47
CA PHE A 90 2.86 5.55 -0.66
C PHE A 90 2.11 4.85 0.45
N HIS A 91 1.15 5.50 1.10
CA HIS A 91 0.11 4.80 1.84
C HIS A 91 -1.14 4.66 0.98
N CYS A 92 -1.71 3.47 0.96
CA CYS A 92 -2.93 3.15 0.20
C CYS A 92 -4.06 2.76 1.14
N PHE A 93 -5.26 3.30 0.89
CA PHE A 93 -6.41 3.11 1.77
C PHE A 93 -7.69 2.81 0.99
N LEU A 94 -8.62 2.12 1.65
CA LEU A 94 -10.01 2.03 1.21
C LEU A 94 -10.91 2.71 2.24
N ARG A 95 -11.76 3.64 1.78
CA ARG A 95 -12.65 4.40 2.65
C ARG A 95 -13.83 3.55 3.10
N TYR A 96 -14.12 3.60 4.40
CA TYR A 96 -15.13 2.78 5.09
C TYR A 96 -16.51 2.80 4.41
N LYS A 97 -16.95 3.96 3.91
CA LYS A 97 -18.26 4.10 3.23
C LYS A 97 -18.41 3.22 1.99
N HIS A 98 -17.31 2.76 1.40
CA HIS A 98 -17.30 1.87 0.24
C HIS A 98 -17.08 0.40 0.60
N ILE A 99 -16.96 0.07 1.89
CA ILE A 99 -16.93 -1.30 2.40
C ILE A 99 -18.37 -1.75 2.63
N PRO A 100 -18.82 -2.89 2.06
CA PRO A 100 -20.17 -3.41 2.28
C PRO A 100 -20.45 -3.64 3.76
N LYS A 101 -21.66 -3.26 4.22
CA LYS A 101 -22.08 -3.40 5.63
C LYS A 101 -21.98 -4.82 6.22
N ARG A 102 -21.92 -5.85 5.38
CA ARG A 102 -21.73 -7.27 5.76
C ARG A 102 -20.30 -7.58 6.21
N ILE A 103 -19.32 -6.78 5.79
CA ILE A 103 -17.93 -6.87 6.22
C ILE A 103 -17.79 -5.94 7.43
N LYS A 104 -17.51 -6.51 8.60
CA LYS A 104 -17.44 -5.77 9.86
C LYS A 104 -15.98 -5.46 10.20
N PRO A 105 -15.71 -4.31 10.83
CA PRO A 105 -14.42 -4.07 11.47
C PRO A 105 -14.09 -5.17 12.47
N ALA A 106 -12.80 -5.31 12.80
CA ALA A 106 -12.37 -6.15 13.91
C ALA A 106 -13.07 -5.70 15.21
N PRO A 107 -13.43 -6.65 16.10
CA PRO A 107 -14.21 -6.38 17.30
C PRO A 107 -13.37 -5.75 18.42
N LEU A 108 -12.76 -4.59 18.14
CA LEU A 108 -12.06 -3.78 19.12
C LEU A 108 -13.08 -2.96 19.91
N GLU A 109 -12.86 -2.76 21.21
CA GLU A 109 -13.76 -1.94 22.06
C GLU A 109 -13.93 -0.52 21.50
N ASP A 110 -12.83 0.06 21.02
CA ASP A 110 -12.78 1.40 20.45
C ASP A 110 -12.71 1.38 18.91
N TRP A 111 -13.29 0.37 18.24
CA TRP A 111 -13.15 0.18 16.78
C TRP A 111 -13.50 1.41 15.94
N ASP A 112 -14.43 2.25 16.42
CA ASP A 112 -14.96 3.45 15.78
C ASP A 112 -14.25 4.74 16.20
N LYS A 113 -13.16 4.67 16.97
CA LYS A 113 -12.37 5.84 17.41
C LYS A 113 -12.03 6.85 16.30
N TYR A 114 -11.87 6.38 15.06
CA TYR A 114 -11.53 7.21 13.89
C TYR A 114 -12.69 7.34 12.88
N ILE A 115 -13.94 7.29 13.36
CA ILE A 115 -15.13 7.29 12.50
C ILE A 115 -15.35 8.59 11.72
N ASP A 116 -14.75 9.70 12.14
CA ASP A 116 -14.89 11.02 11.48
C ASP A 116 -14.21 11.06 10.10
N ASN A 117 -13.12 10.31 9.92
CA ASN A 117 -12.44 10.16 8.63
C ASN A 117 -12.12 8.67 8.35
N PRO A 118 -13.16 7.83 8.17
CA PRO A 118 -13.01 6.40 8.34
C PRO A 118 -12.45 5.74 7.09
N MET A 119 -11.32 5.06 7.25
CA MET A 119 -10.60 4.33 6.19
C MET A 119 -9.84 3.15 6.78
N THR A 120 -9.54 2.15 5.96
CA THR A 120 -8.64 1.04 6.32
C THR A 120 -7.38 1.12 5.46
N HIS A 121 -6.22 0.89 6.07
CA HIS A 121 -4.94 0.85 5.38
C HIS A 121 -4.77 -0.50 4.69
N LEU A 122 -4.39 -0.47 3.41
CA LEU A 122 -4.15 -1.68 2.62
C LEU A 122 -2.67 -2.04 2.59
N VAL A 123 -1.79 -1.08 2.32
CA VAL A 123 -0.35 -1.32 2.28
C VAL A 123 0.38 0.02 2.15
N ALA A 124 1.61 0.05 2.65
CA ALA A 124 2.59 1.06 2.29
C ALA A 124 3.55 0.52 1.22
N ILE A 125 3.82 1.31 0.17
CA ILE A 125 4.74 0.96 -0.91
C ILE A 125 6.03 1.79 -0.73
N GLY A 126 7.08 1.14 -0.21
CA GLY A 126 8.39 1.74 0.01
C GLY A 126 9.13 2.00 -1.29
N MET A 127 9.63 3.22 -1.47
CA MET A 127 10.33 3.66 -2.68
C MET A 127 11.77 4.07 -2.35
N ASN A 128 12.74 3.65 -3.17
CA ASN A 128 14.11 4.15 -3.09
C ASN A 128 14.25 5.51 -3.81
N GLN A 129 15.41 6.16 -3.64
CA GLN A 129 15.74 7.44 -4.28
C GLN A 129 15.73 7.42 -5.82
N PHE A 130 15.84 6.24 -6.43
CA PHE A 130 15.74 6.06 -7.89
C PHE A 130 14.29 5.95 -8.38
N GLY A 131 13.32 5.95 -7.47
CA GLY A 131 11.89 5.80 -7.79
C GLY A 131 11.48 4.35 -8.09
N GLN A 132 12.22 3.37 -7.57
CA GLN A 132 11.87 1.96 -7.67
C GLN A 132 11.14 1.52 -6.39
N PRO A 133 10.07 0.71 -6.51
CA PRO A 133 9.45 0.07 -5.35
C PRO A 133 10.39 -1.02 -4.82
N ILE A 134 10.69 -0.96 -3.52
CA ILE A 134 11.68 -1.85 -2.87
C ILE A 134 11.08 -2.76 -1.80
N ARG A 135 9.98 -2.35 -1.16
CA ARG A 135 9.30 -3.15 -0.14
C ARG A 135 7.83 -2.79 -0.03
N LEU A 136 7.06 -3.70 0.54
CA LEU A 136 5.68 -3.50 0.97
C LEU A 136 5.59 -3.75 2.47
N PHE A 137 4.82 -2.95 3.19
CA PHE A 137 4.64 -3.14 4.62
C PHE A 137 3.26 -2.70 5.12
N THR A 138 2.86 -3.23 6.27
CA THR A 138 1.70 -2.76 7.02
C THR A 138 2.17 -2.04 8.27
N VAL A 139 1.39 -1.06 8.69
CA VAL A 139 1.66 -0.26 9.88
C VAL A 139 0.54 -0.46 10.89
N ASN A 140 0.80 -0.01 12.10
CA ASN A 140 -0.16 -0.09 13.19
C ASN A 140 -1.27 0.96 13.05
N ARG A 141 -2.41 0.68 13.69
CA ARG A 141 -3.60 1.52 13.70
C ARG A 141 -3.32 2.94 14.18
N TRP A 142 -2.41 3.12 15.14
CA TRP A 142 -2.03 4.45 15.63
C TRP A 142 -1.27 5.28 14.59
N VAL A 143 -0.61 4.65 13.61
CA VAL A 143 0.12 5.32 12.53
C VAL A 143 -0.85 5.91 11.51
N THR A 144 -1.88 5.15 11.14
CA THR A 144 -2.80 5.47 10.05
C THR A 144 -4.14 6.03 10.51
N SER A 145 -4.42 5.99 11.81
CA SER A 145 -5.74 6.29 12.36
C SER A 145 -6.85 5.50 11.65
N GLU A 146 -6.60 4.23 11.37
CA GLU A 146 -7.51 3.41 10.57
C GLU A 146 -8.63 2.75 11.38
N ILE A 147 -9.68 2.35 10.67
CA ILE A 147 -10.59 1.31 11.14
C ILE A 147 -9.95 -0.04 10.79
N TRP A 148 -9.74 -0.86 11.83
CA TRP A 148 -9.07 -2.14 11.67
C TRP A 148 -10.00 -3.17 11.05
N TYR A 149 -9.53 -3.85 10.00
CA TYR A 149 -10.20 -5.02 9.41
C TYR A 149 -9.22 -6.19 9.37
N GLY A 150 -9.73 -7.41 9.58
CA GLY A 150 -8.93 -8.63 9.54
C GLY A 150 -8.41 -8.98 8.14
N ALA A 151 -7.32 -9.76 8.10
CA ALA A 151 -6.64 -10.19 6.89
C ALA A 151 -7.55 -10.91 5.88
N GLU A 152 -8.60 -11.59 6.35
CA GLU A 152 -9.56 -12.32 5.54
C GLU A 152 -10.33 -11.43 4.55
N HIS A 153 -10.39 -10.11 4.79
CA HIS A 153 -11.12 -9.16 3.94
C HIS A 153 -10.26 -8.51 2.86
N ILE A 154 -8.93 -8.61 2.98
CA ILE A 154 -7.97 -7.93 2.11
C ILE A 154 -8.10 -8.32 0.64
N PRO A 155 -8.27 -9.60 0.26
CA PRO A 155 -8.50 -9.96 -1.14
C PRO A 155 -9.72 -9.25 -1.74
N TYR A 156 -10.77 -9.00 -0.95
CA TYR A 156 -11.94 -8.27 -1.40
C TYR A 156 -11.66 -6.76 -1.55
N PHE A 157 -10.93 -6.17 -0.60
CA PHE A 157 -10.56 -4.74 -0.66
C PHE A 157 -9.64 -4.45 -1.85
N LEU A 158 -8.63 -5.28 -2.07
CA LEU A 158 -7.73 -5.14 -3.22
C LEU A 158 -8.50 -5.25 -4.53
N LYS A 159 -9.42 -6.22 -4.67
CA LYS A 159 -10.28 -6.34 -5.87
C LYS A 159 -11.18 -5.11 -6.09
N SER A 160 -11.56 -4.43 -5.01
CA SER A 160 -12.46 -3.27 -5.05
C SER A 160 -11.71 -1.95 -5.25
N TYR A 161 -10.39 -1.93 -5.04
CA TYR A 161 -9.58 -0.74 -5.19
C TYR A 161 -9.48 -0.34 -6.65
N LYS A 162 -9.99 0.84 -6.99
CA LYS A 162 -10.00 1.39 -8.34
C LYS A 162 -9.89 2.90 -8.31
N MET A 163 -9.05 3.46 -9.16
CA MET A 163 -8.96 4.90 -9.40
C MET A 163 -9.63 5.23 -10.73
N THR A 164 -10.78 5.87 -10.67
CA THR A 164 -11.65 6.20 -11.81
C THR A 164 -11.70 7.71 -12.12
N LEU A 165 -10.87 8.48 -11.42
CA LEU A 165 -10.79 9.93 -11.58
C LEU A 165 -10.31 10.29 -12.99
N ILE A 166 -11.06 11.18 -13.65
CA ILE A 166 -10.72 11.75 -14.98
C ILE A 166 -10.43 13.26 -14.91
N ASP A 167 -10.21 13.77 -13.71
CA ASP A 167 -10.09 15.20 -13.38
C ASP A 167 -8.75 15.83 -13.82
N ASP A 168 -7.66 15.06 -13.82
CA ASP A 168 -6.33 15.56 -14.20
C ASP A 168 -5.49 14.46 -14.88
N PRO A 169 -5.18 14.56 -16.18
CA PRO A 169 -4.36 13.58 -16.90
C PRO A 169 -2.97 13.39 -16.32
N TYR A 170 -2.43 14.39 -15.61
CA TYR A 170 -1.19 14.23 -14.87
C TYR A 170 -1.38 13.16 -13.78
N TRP A 171 -2.27 13.40 -12.82
CA TRP A 171 -2.44 12.48 -11.69
C TRP A 171 -2.95 11.09 -12.11
N GLN A 172 -3.69 10.98 -13.21
CA GLN A 172 -4.13 9.70 -13.76
C GLN A 172 -2.99 8.71 -14.04
N VAL A 173 -1.79 9.19 -14.40
CA VAL A 173 -0.64 8.29 -14.59
C VAL A 173 -0.21 7.68 -13.26
N LEU A 174 -0.24 8.45 -12.17
CA LEU A 174 0.07 7.95 -10.83
C LEU A 174 -1.03 7.03 -10.29
N ASP A 175 -2.29 7.38 -10.56
CA ASP A 175 -3.46 6.56 -10.24
C ASP A 175 -3.35 5.16 -10.87
N GLN A 176 -3.02 5.09 -12.17
CA GLN A 176 -2.78 3.84 -12.89
C GLN A 176 -1.64 3.03 -12.30
N TRP A 177 -0.54 3.68 -11.91
CA TRP A 177 0.60 3.00 -11.30
C TRP A 177 0.26 2.41 -9.93
N VAL A 178 -0.34 3.20 -9.02
CA VAL A 178 -0.69 2.74 -7.66
C VAL A 178 -1.70 1.60 -7.72
N GLU A 179 -2.77 1.75 -8.51
CA GLU A 179 -3.77 0.68 -8.70
C GLU A 179 -3.13 -0.59 -9.27
N GLY A 180 -2.25 -0.45 -10.27
CA GLY A 180 -1.53 -1.57 -10.87
C GLY A 180 -0.65 -2.30 -9.86
N MET A 181 0.09 -1.56 -9.02
CA MET A 181 0.94 -2.11 -7.97
C MET A 181 0.14 -2.90 -6.93
N LEU A 182 -0.99 -2.36 -6.45
CA LEU A 182 -1.84 -3.05 -5.47
C LEU A 182 -2.38 -4.37 -6.03
N HIS A 183 -2.75 -4.39 -7.31
CA HIS A 183 -3.25 -5.60 -7.94
C HIS A 183 -2.16 -6.62 -8.29
N LEU A 184 -1.02 -6.15 -8.81
CA LEU A 184 0.12 -6.99 -9.21
C LEU A 184 0.77 -7.68 -8.01
N PHE A 185 0.79 -7.03 -6.85
CA PHE A 185 1.33 -7.55 -5.59
C PHE A 185 0.25 -8.03 -4.62
N ALA A 186 -0.97 -8.25 -5.09
CA ALA A 186 -2.07 -8.69 -4.24
C ALA A 186 -1.78 -9.96 -3.40
N PRO A 187 -1.04 -10.98 -3.90
CA PRO A 187 -0.65 -12.13 -3.07
C PRO A 187 0.23 -11.75 -1.88
N GLN A 188 1.23 -10.89 -2.09
CA GLN A 188 2.10 -10.39 -1.03
C GLN A 188 1.34 -9.53 -0.03
N ILE A 189 0.45 -8.65 -0.49
CA ILE A 189 -0.34 -7.79 0.40
C ILE A 189 -1.27 -8.64 1.28
N ALA A 190 -1.91 -9.66 0.72
CA ALA A 190 -2.72 -10.59 1.50
C ALA A 190 -1.88 -11.31 2.58
N TRP A 191 -0.67 -11.77 2.22
CA TRP A 191 0.26 -12.39 3.18
C TRP A 191 0.71 -11.42 4.27
N LEU A 192 1.04 -10.18 3.93
CA LEU A 192 1.43 -9.15 4.90
C LEU A 192 0.35 -8.95 5.97
N HIS A 193 -0.92 -8.89 5.58
CA HIS A 193 -2.00 -8.77 6.55
C HIS A 193 -2.16 -10.00 7.45
N GLN A 194 -1.87 -11.21 6.95
CA GLN A 194 -1.84 -12.41 7.79
C GLN A 194 -0.72 -12.33 8.82
N GLU A 195 0.47 -11.89 8.44
CA GLU A 195 1.60 -11.70 9.36
C GLU A 195 1.36 -10.57 10.36
N ARG A 196 0.73 -9.47 9.92
CA ARG A 196 0.27 -8.38 10.77
C ARG A 196 -0.65 -8.89 11.87
N ASP A 197 -1.68 -9.66 11.51
CA ASP A 197 -2.65 -10.18 12.46
C ASP A 197 -2.02 -11.21 13.41
N LYS A 198 -1.10 -12.06 12.93
CA LYS A 198 -0.29 -12.97 13.76
C LYS A 198 0.58 -12.21 14.76
N ARG A 199 1.24 -11.12 14.33
CA ARG A 199 2.10 -10.31 15.20
C ARG A 199 1.30 -9.65 16.32
N ILE A 200 0.11 -9.13 16.00
CA ILE A 200 -0.82 -8.58 16.99
C ILE A 200 -1.25 -9.66 18.00
N GLN A 201 -1.67 -10.84 17.53
CA GLN A 201 -2.06 -11.95 18.40
C GLN A 201 -0.91 -12.40 19.31
N LEU A 202 0.29 -12.54 18.77
CA LEU A 202 1.48 -12.93 19.54
C LEU A 202 1.80 -11.89 20.62
N HIS A 203 1.67 -10.59 20.31
CA HIS A 203 1.83 -9.54 21.30
C HIS A 203 0.80 -9.63 22.42
N GLN A 204 -0.48 -9.85 22.09
CA GLN A 204 -1.54 -10.01 23.09
C GLN A 204 -1.32 -11.21 24.01
N LEU A 205 -0.77 -12.31 23.49
CA LEU A 205 -0.42 -13.49 24.28
C LEU A 205 0.75 -13.21 25.23
N ASN A 206 1.76 -12.48 24.78
CA ASN A 206 2.97 -12.19 25.55
C ASN A 206 2.79 -11.02 26.55
N SER A 207 1.89 -10.09 26.24
CA SER A 207 1.64 -8.86 27.01
C SER A 207 0.13 -8.57 27.13
N PRO A 208 -0.64 -9.36 27.90
CA PRO A 208 -2.11 -9.29 27.91
C PRO A 208 -2.71 -7.95 28.37
N ASN A 209 -1.95 -7.18 29.16
CA ASN A 209 -2.39 -5.88 29.68
C ASN A 209 -2.03 -4.69 28.76
N ASP A 210 -1.31 -4.94 27.67
CA ASP A 210 -0.89 -3.91 26.72
C ASP A 210 -1.78 -3.95 25.47
N ASN A 211 -2.25 -2.79 25.01
CA ASN A 211 -3.05 -2.68 23.81
C ASN A 211 -2.12 -2.55 22.59
N PRO A 212 -1.95 -3.61 21.77
CA PRO A 212 -1.02 -3.58 20.66
C PRO A 212 -1.41 -2.56 19.59
N TYR A 213 -2.70 -2.20 19.47
CA TYR A 213 -3.20 -1.26 18.45
C TYR A 213 -2.85 0.21 18.76
N THR A 214 -2.35 0.47 19.97
CA THR A 214 -1.91 1.80 20.42
C THR A 214 -0.46 1.79 20.91
N ASN A 215 0.24 0.67 20.78
CA ASN A 215 1.63 0.55 21.21
C ASN A 215 2.56 1.19 20.16
N HIS A 216 3.21 2.29 20.56
CA HIS A 216 4.11 3.08 19.71
C HIS A 216 5.43 2.38 19.38
N GLU A 217 5.81 1.32 20.09
CA GLU A 217 6.96 0.47 19.76
C GLU A 217 6.64 -0.49 18.60
N LEU A 218 5.35 -0.67 18.28
CA LEU A 218 4.88 -1.45 17.14
C LEU A 218 4.46 -0.49 16.03
N GLU A 219 5.41 0.11 15.31
CA GLU A 219 5.10 0.99 14.17
C GLU A 219 4.77 0.18 12.91
N GLU A 220 5.73 -0.64 12.44
CA GLU A 220 5.56 -1.57 11.33
C GLU A 220 5.27 -2.97 11.85
N LEU A 221 4.24 -3.62 11.28
CA LEU A 221 3.73 -4.90 11.79
C LEU A 221 4.07 -6.09 10.90
N SER A 222 4.34 -5.84 9.62
CA SER A 222 4.75 -6.87 8.66
C SER A 222 5.43 -6.19 7.49
N GLU A 223 6.47 -6.78 6.93
CA GLU A 223 7.13 -6.27 5.73
C GLU A 223 7.59 -7.39 4.78
N ILE A 224 7.76 -7.05 3.51
CA ILE A 224 8.36 -7.92 2.50
C ILE A 224 9.11 -7.07 1.47
N ASN A 225 10.35 -7.46 1.16
CA ASN A 225 11.09 -6.88 0.04
C ASN A 225 10.47 -7.32 -1.28
N ILE A 226 10.37 -6.39 -2.23
CA ILE A 226 9.82 -6.65 -3.55
C ILE A 226 10.80 -6.25 -4.66
N ASP A 227 10.69 -6.93 -5.79
CA ASP A 227 11.41 -6.61 -7.01
C ASP A 227 10.41 -6.71 -8.16
N LEU A 228 10.15 -5.58 -8.82
CA LEU A 228 9.15 -5.51 -9.90
C LEU A 228 9.52 -6.42 -11.07
N LYS A 229 10.81 -6.56 -11.40
CA LYS A 229 11.26 -7.42 -12.49
C LYS A 229 10.98 -8.88 -12.15
N LYS A 230 11.36 -9.34 -10.96
CA LYS A 230 11.07 -10.71 -10.50
C LYS A 230 9.57 -10.99 -10.43
N GLN A 231 8.78 -9.98 -10.02
CA GLN A 231 7.33 -10.09 -10.01
C GLN A 231 6.78 -10.33 -11.42
N ILE A 232 7.28 -9.61 -12.42
CA ILE A 232 6.87 -9.80 -13.82
C ILE A 232 7.34 -11.16 -14.35
N GLU A 233 8.57 -11.58 -14.04
CA GLU A 233 9.11 -12.90 -14.41
C GLU A 233 8.21 -14.03 -13.89
N TRP A 234 7.71 -13.94 -12.65
CA TRP A 234 6.73 -14.89 -12.10
C TRP A 234 5.40 -14.93 -12.88
N VAL A 235 4.92 -13.79 -13.38
CA VAL A 235 3.66 -13.74 -14.14
C VAL A 235 3.79 -14.42 -15.50
N ILE A 236 4.97 -14.33 -16.14
CA ILE A 236 5.23 -14.88 -17.48
C ILE A 236 5.76 -16.32 -17.48
N SER A 237 6.28 -16.81 -16.34
CA SER A 237 6.61 -18.23 -16.14
C SER A 237 5.35 -19.08 -16.14
#